data_AF-A0A251P5C2-F1
#
_entry.id   AF-A0A251P5C2-F1
#
_cell.length_a   1.000
_cell.length_b   1.000
_cell.length_c   1.000
_cell.angle_alpha   90.00
_cell.angle_beta   90.00
_cell.angle_gamma   90.00
#
_symmetry.space_group_name_H-M   'P 1'
#
loop_
_entity.id
_entity.type
_entity.pdbx_description
1 polymer ?
#
loop_
_entity_poly.entity_id
_entity_poly.type
_entity_poly.pdbx_seq_one_letter_code
_entity_poly.pdbx_strand_id
1 'polypeptide(L)'
;MAANSAAVQPGRVRILKEASKSAGQNVGPVVYWMFRDQRVRDNWALIHAVEQAHKANVPVAVAFNLFDQFLGAKARQLGFMLRGLRQLHRDLEETHQIPFFLFRGNAENTIPNFVSECGASLLVTDFSPLREVRKCKEEICKRVSDFVTIHEVDAHNVVPLWAASEKLEYSARTIRSKINKKLPEYLIEFPMLQPPVTKWVGTSRLIDWDSLIDEVLRKGAEVPEIDWCEPGEKAAMEVLMGSKNGFLTKRLKGYSSDRNNPLKPRGLSGLSPYLHFGQISAQRCALEARSIRKLCPEAVDAFVEELIVRRELADNFCFYQPHYDSLQGAWEWALRSNWRRHKQPILSGMPLNWRWFIMGRCMVLCGCIGQKRFLSGQEDLKKPLKYPYT
;
A
#
# COMPACT_ATOMS: atom_id res chain seq x y z
N MET A 1 -8.75 34.05 2.26
CA MET A 1 -7.63 33.37 1.57
C MET A 1 -8.23 32.19 0.82
N ALA A 2 -8.23 32.22 -0.51
CA ALA A 2 -8.76 31.13 -1.31
C ALA A 2 -7.94 29.86 -1.04
N ALA A 3 -8.56 28.82 -0.50
CA ALA A 3 -7.95 27.51 -0.44
C ALA A 3 -7.64 27.10 -1.89
N ASN A 4 -6.35 27.02 -2.22
CA ASN A 4 -5.92 26.61 -3.54
C ASN A 4 -6.32 25.13 -3.69
N SER A 5 -7.48 24.88 -4.28
CA SER A 5 -7.99 23.54 -4.60
C SER A 5 -7.09 22.97 -5.70
N ALA A 6 -5.96 22.39 -5.31
CA ALA A 6 -5.12 21.64 -6.24
C ALA A 6 -5.93 20.42 -6.70
N ALA A 7 -6.47 20.50 -7.91
CA ALA A 7 -7.14 19.37 -8.56
C ALA A 7 -6.16 18.20 -8.70
N VAL A 8 -6.67 16.97 -8.65
CA VAL A 8 -5.84 15.77 -8.85
C VAL A 8 -5.14 15.86 -10.20
N GLN A 9 -3.80 15.74 -10.23
CA GLN A 9 -3.07 15.83 -11.49
C GLN A 9 -3.54 14.73 -12.45
N PRO A 10 -3.90 15.06 -13.71
CA PRO A 10 -4.42 14.07 -14.66
C PRO A 10 -3.49 12.86 -14.86
N GLY A 11 -2.17 13.06 -14.77
CA GLY A 11 -1.19 11.98 -14.86
C GLY A 11 -1.30 10.91 -13.76
N ARG A 12 -2.03 11.16 -12.66
CA ARG A 12 -2.32 10.17 -11.61
C ARG A 12 -3.48 9.24 -11.95
N VAL A 13 -4.30 9.59 -12.93
CA VAL A 13 -5.55 8.90 -13.24
C VAL A 13 -5.41 8.17 -14.57
N ARG A 14 -5.81 6.90 -14.60
CA ARG A 14 -5.92 6.06 -15.79
C ARG A 14 -7.35 5.58 -15.94
N ILE A 15 -7.93 5.71 -17.13
CA ILE A 15 -9.26 5.17 -17.41
C ILE A 15 -9.09 3.70 -17.80
N LEU A 16 -9.72 2.79 -17.05
CA LEU A 16 -9.72 1.35 -17.33
C LEU A 16 -10.89 0.93 -18.23
N LYS A 17 -12.02 1.64 -18.11
CA LYS A 17 -13.23 1.45 -18.91
C LYS A 17 -13.95 2.79 -19.07
N GLU A 18 -14.29 3.16 -20.29
CA GLU A 18 -15.18 4.29 -20.57
C GLU A 18 -16.62 3.80 -20.67
N ALA A 19 -17.57 4.55 -20.10
CA ALA A 19 -18.98 4.26 -20.26
C ALA A 19 -19.45 4.51 -21.71
N SER A 20 -20.36 3.66 -22.18
CA SER A 20 -21.11 3.87 -23.42
C SER A 20 -22.03 5.08 -23.26
N LYS A 21 -21.96 6.03 -24.21
CA LYS A 21 -22.81 7.22 -24.20
C LYS A 21 -24.25 6.82 -24.51
N SER A 22 -25.13 6.84 -23.51
CA SER A 22 -26.59 6.82 -23.72
C SER A 22 -27.18 8.17 -23.31
N ALA A 23 -27.89 8.82 -24.24
CA ALA A 23 -28.62 10.04 -23.95
C ALA A 23 -29.73 9.73 -22.93
N GLY A 24 -29.75 10.47 -21.80
CA GLY A 24 -30.88 10.47 -20.86
C GLY A 24 -30.75 9.61 -19.60
N GLN A 25 -29.59 8.99 -19.30
CA GLN A 25 -29.39 8.33 -18.01
C GLN A 25 -29.03 9.34 -16.90
N ASN A 26 -29.69 9.21 -15.75
CA ASN A 26 -29.32 9.94 -14.54
C ASN A 26 -27.93 9.52 -14.07
N VAL A 27 -27.10 10.49 -13.71
CA VAL A 27 -25.77 10.24 -13.16
C VAL A 27 -25.91 9.66 -11.75
N GLY A 28 -25.51 8.41 -11.57
CA GLY A 28 -25.49 7.73 -10.29
C GLY A 28 -24.30 8.10 -9.40
N PRO A 29 -24.22 7.55 -8.18
CA PRO A 29 -23.13 7.80 -7.25
C PRO A 29 -21.73 7.44 -7.79
N VAL A 30 -20.71 7.98 -7.12
CA VAL A 30 -19.32 7.56 -7.26
C VAL A 30 -18.98 6.54 -6.17
N VAL A 31 -18.38 5.42 -6.55
CA VAL A 31 -17.88 4.42 -5.60
C VAL A 31 -16.36 4.37 -5.66
N TYR A 32 -15.69 4.59 -4.53
CA TYR A 32 -14.27 4.30 -4.39
C TYR A 32 -14.07 2.88 -3.85
N TRP A 33 -13.66 1.96 -4.71
CA TRP A 33 -13.15 0.66 -4.29
C TRP A 33 -11.71 0.81 -3.77
N MET A 34 -11.61 0.86 -2.44
CA MET A 34 -10.35 0.91 -1.72
C MET A 34 -9.74 -0.48 -1.62
N PHE A 35 -8.43 -0.59 -1.86
CA PHE A 35 -7.68 -1.83 -1.74
C PHE A 35 -6.31 -1.62 -1.08
N ARG A 36 -5.37 -0.98 -1.80
CA ARG A 36 -3.98 -0.81 -1.37
C ARG A 36 -3.79 0.38 -0.43
N ASP A 37 -4.54 1.47 -0.64
CA ASP A 37 -4.34 2.74 0.05
C ASP A 37 -5.40 2.95 1.14
N GLN A 38 -5.22 2.24 2.27
CA GLN A 38 -6.17 2.18 3.39
C GLN A 38 -5.99 3.35 4.36
N ARG A 39 -6.26 4.56 3.86
CA ARG A 39 -6.23 5.81 4.62
C ARG A 39 -7.22 6.82 4.06
N VAL A 40 -7.69 7.72 4.93
CA VAL A 40 -8.51 8.87 4.56
C VAL A 40 -7.61 10.04 4.14
N ARG A 41 -6.56 10.32 4.90
CA ARG A 41 -5.67 11.45 4.64
C ARG A 41 -4.68 11.13 3.53
N ASP A 42 -4.29 12.14 2.75
CA ASP A 42 -3.24 12.02 1.74
C ASP A 42 -3.47 10.85 0.75
N ASN A 43 -4.72 10.67 0.32
CA ASN A 43 -5.16 9.59 -0.57
C ASN A 43 -5.70 10.17 -1.89
N TRP A 44 -4.90 10.12 -2.95
CA TRP A 44 -5.30 10.65 -4.25
C TRP A 44 -6.51 9.94 -4.87
N ALA A 45 -6.73 8.65 -4.60
CA ALA A 45 -7.88 7.91 -5.12
C ALA A 45 -9.18 8.38 -4.46
N LEU A 46 -9.16 8.56 -3.13
CA LEU A 46 -10.31 9.10 -2.39
C LEU A 46 -10.58 10.56 -2.76
N ILE A 47 -9.53 11.40 -2.85
CA ILE A 47 -9.65 12.81 -3.27
C ILE A 47 -10.28 12.89 -4.66
N HIS A 48 -9.80 12.07 -5.61
CA HIS A 48 -10.36 12.01 -6.96
C HIS A 48 -11.83 11.58 -6.94
N ALA A 49 -12.18 10.54 -6.17
CA ALA A 49 -13.57 10.08 -6.07
C ALA A 49 -14.52 11.17 -5.54
N VAL A 50 -14.12 11.88 -4.49
CA VAL A 50 -14.88 13.01 -3.94
C VAL A 50 -14.98 14.16 -4.93
N GLU A 51 -13.88 14.50 -5.62
CA GLU A 51 -13.88 15.57 -6.63
C GLU A 51 -14.82 15.25 -7.79
N GLN A 52 -14.87 14.00 -8.27
CA GLN A 52 -15.80 13.59 -9.32
C GLN A 52 -17.25 13.61 -8.83
N ALA A 53 -17.50 13.19 -7.58
CA ALA A 53 -18.83 13.24 -6.98
C ALA A 53 -19.34 14.68 -6.84
N HIS A 54 -18.48 15.62 -6.42
CA HIS A 54 -18.80 17.04 -6.40
C HIS A 54 -19.09 17.61 -7.78
N LYS A 55 -18.29 17.27 -8.80
CA LYS A 55 -18.50 17.73 -10.18
C LYS A 55 -19.83 17.25 -10.76
N ALA A 56 -20.24 16.02 -10.43
CA ALA A 56 -21.51 15.45 -10.89
C ALA A 56 -22.70 15.74 -9.96
N ASN A 57 -22.47 16.38 -8.80
CA ASN A 57 -23.47 16.63 -7.75
C ASN A 57 -24.17 15.34 -7.24
N VAL A 58 -23.41 14.25 -7.14
CA VAL A 58 -23.88 12.91 -6.72
C VAL A 58 -23.21 12.48 -5.41
N PRO A 59 -23.76 11.50 -4.67
CA PRO A 59 -23.11 11.03 -3.45
C PRO A 59 -21.90 10.13 -3.77
N VAL A 60 -21.03 9.95 -2.77
CA VAL A 60 -19.84 9.10 -2.85
C VAL A 60 -19.82 8.10 -1.71
N ALA A 61 -19.36 6.89 -1.98
CA ALA A 61 -19.16 5.84 -0.99
C ALA A 61 -17.78 5.17 -1.12
N VAL A 62 -17.29 4.61 -0.02
CA VAL A 62 -16.08 3.76 -0.03
C VAL A 62 -16.51 2.30 0.11
N ALA A 63 -16.01 1.45 -0.78
CA ALA A 63 -16.18 0.00 -0.71
C ALA A 63 -14.83 -0.67 -0.47
N PHE A 64 -14.77 -1.63 0.44
CA PHE A 64 -13.60 -2.47 0.68
C PHE A 64 -14.00 -3.94 0.63
N ASN A 65 -13.25 -4.76 -0.11
CA ASN A 65 -13.47 -6.20 -0.15
C ASN A 65 -12.37 -6.94 0.59
N LEU A 66 -12.73 -7.60 1.69
CA LEU A 66 -11.85 -8.50 2.43
C LEU A 66 -11.73 -9.83 1.68
N PHE A 67 -10.56 -10.05 1.08
CA PHE A 67 -10.22 -11.31 0.42
C PHE A 67 -9.93 -12.40 1.46
N ASP A 68 -10.52 -13.58 1.27
CA ASP A 68 -10.16 -14.75 2.05
C ASP A 68 -8.73 -15.18 1.68
N GLN A 69 -7.81 -15.15 2.64
CA GLN A 69 -6.42 -15.63 2.51
C GLN A 69 -5.59 -15.01 1.36
N PHE A 70 -5.68 -13.69 1.14
CA PHE A 70 -4.83 -13.00 0.15
C PHE A 70 -3.34 -13.33 0.34
N LEU A 71 -2.74 -14.02 -0.64
CA LEU A 71 -1.33 -14.45 -0.64
C LEU A 71 -0.87 -15.17 0.66
N GLY A 72 -1.79 -15.87 1.33
CA GLY A 72 -1.49 -16.61 2.56
C GLY A 72 -1.33 -15.75 3.81
N ALA A 73 -1.84 -14.51 3.82
CA ALA A 73 -1.86 -13.64 4.99
C ALA A 73 -2.52 -14.32 6.22
N LYS A 74 -1.92 -14.12 7.39
CA LYS A 74 -2.30 -14.74 8.68
C LYS A 74 -2.72 -13.69 9.70
N ALA A 75 -2.92 -14.09 10.96
CA ALA A 75 -3.41 -13.21 12.03
C ALA A 75 -2.60 -11.93 12.16
N ARG A 76 -1.27 -12.01 12.03
CA ARG A 76 -0.38 -10.84 12.06
C ARG A 76 -0.75 -9.75 11.05
N GLN A 77 -0.89 -10.11 9.79
CA GLN A 77 -1.16 -9.16 8.72
C GLN A 77 -2.61 -8.70 8.75
N LEU A 78 -3.54 -9.65 8.87
CA LEU A 78 -4.97 -9.34 8.79
C LEU A 78 -5.46 -8.62 10.05
N GLY A 79 -4.96 -8.97 11.24
CA GLY A 79 -5.25 -8.25 12.49
C GLY A 79 -4.79 -6.79 12.43
N PHE A 80 -3.54 -6.56 12.00
CA PHE A 80 -3.00 -5.22 11.78
C PHE A 80 -3.85 -4.41 10.78
N MET A 81 -4.23 -5.02 9.66
CA MET A 81 -5.07 -4.39 8.64
C MET A 81 -6.46 -4.02 9.17
N LEU A 82 -7.17 -4.98 9.77
CA LEU A 82 -8.55 -4.81 10.24
C LEU A 82 -8.67 -3.78 11.36
N ARG A 83 -7.72 -3.74 12.29
CA ARG A 83 -7.67 -2.72 13.34
C ARG A 83 -7.45 -1.32 12.74
N GLY A 84 -6.63 -1.22 11.70
CA GLY A 84 -6.47 0.03 10.92
C GLY A 84 -7.76 0.43 10.20
N LEU A 85 -8.43 -0.53 9.54
CA LEU A 85 -9.71 -0.30 8.85
C LEU A 85 -10.83 0.11 9.81
N ARG A 86 -10.86 -0.42 11.04
CA ARG A 86 -11.80 0.02 12.09
C ARG A 86 -11.64 1.51 12.40
N GLN A 87 -10.39 2.00 12.48
CA GLN A 87 -10.12 3.42 12.70
C GLN A 87 -10.53 4.26 11.48
N LEU A 88 -10.16 3.79 10.27
CA LEU A 88 -10.51 4.44 9.01
C LEU A 88 -12.02 4.58 8.81
N HIS A 89 -12.77 3.52 9.11
CA HIS A 89 -14.22 3.49 9.04
C HIS A 89 -14.84 4.60 9.88
N ARG A 90 -14.42 4.71 11.14
CA ARG A 90 -14.87 5.79 12.04
C ARG A 90 -14.53 7.16 11.47
N ASP A 91 -13.28 7.35 11.03
CA ASP A 91 -12.81 8.65 10.53
C ASP A 91 -13.57 9.04 9.23
N LEU A 92 -13.93 8.09 8.35
CA LEU A 92 -14.78 8.34 7.16
C LEU A 92 -16.21 8.76 7.51
N GLU A 93 -16.89 8.00 8.37
CA GLU A 93 -18.30 8.26 8.68
C GLU A 93 -18.48 9.50 9.58
N GLU A 94 -17.71 9.59 10.68
CA GLU A 94 -17.88 10.66 11.67
C GLU A 94 -17.32 12.01 11.19
N THR A 95 -16.17 12.01 10.51
CA THR A 95 -15.48 13.26 10.14
C THR A 95 -15.84 13.71 8.72
N HIS A 96 -15.96 12.78 7.78
CA HIS A 96 -16.15 13.10 6.37
C HIS A 96 -17.55 12.82 5.84
N GLN A 97 -18.42 12.18 6.62
CA GLN A 97 -19.79 11.82 6.23
C GLN A 97 -19.83 10.97 4.94
N ILE A 98 -18.81 10.12 4.76
CA ILE A 98 -18.70 9.19 3.63
C ILE A 98 -18.99 7.78 4.16
N PRO A 99 -20.02 7.09 3.64
CA PRO A 99 -20.33 5.73 4.08
C PRO A 99 -19.24 4.74 3.65
N PHE A 100 -18.98 3.75 4.49
CA PHE A 100 -18.03 2.69 4.24
C PHE A 100 -18.74 1.32 4.18
N PHE A 101 -18.48 0.56 3.13
CA PHE A 101 -19.06 -0.75 2.90
C PHE A 101 -17.97 -1.82 2.91
N LEU A 102 -18.08 -2.76 3.84
CA LEU A 102 -17.19 -3.91 3.92
C LEU A 102 -17.85 -5.14 3.31
N PHE A 103 -17.21 -5.71 2.30
CA PHE A 103 -17.60 -6.97 1.66
C PHE A 103 -16.62 -8.08 2.00
N ARG A 104 -17.09 -9.33 1.97
CA ARG A 104 -16.30 -10.53 2.17
C ARG A 104 -16.46 -11.45 0.96
N GLY A 105 -15.38 -12.14 0.58
CA GLY A 105 -15.38 -13.11 -0.52
C GLY A 105 -14.72 -12.57 -1.79
N ASN A 106 -15.19 -13.01 -2.95
CA ASN A 106 -14.56 -12.67 -4.24
C ASN A 106 -14.97 -11.26 -4.70
N ALA A 107 -14.00 -10.34 -4.75
CA ALA A 107 -14.17 -8.97 -5.25
C ALA A 107 -14.74 -8.88 -6.66
N GLU A 108 -14.44 -9.87 -7.52
CA GLU A 108 -14.98 -9.95 -8.89
C GLU A 108 -16.51 -10.12 -8.91
N ASN A 109 -17.12 -10.56 -7.81
CA ASN A 109 -18.57 -10.66 -7.66
C ASN A 109 -19.11 -9.50 -6.81
N THR A 110 -18.52 -9.26 -5.64
CA THR A 110 -19.07 -8.32 -4.65
C THR A 110 -19.04 -6.88 -5.13
N ILE A 111 -17.96 -6.44 -5.78
CA ILE A 111 -17.82 -5.05 -6.24
C ILE A 111 -18.76 -4.76 -7.42
N PRO A 112 -18.83 -5.56 -8.51
CA PRO A 112 -19.80 -5.32 -9.56
C PRO A 112 -21.25 -5.36 -9.09
N ASN A 113 -21.60 -6.30 -8.19
CA ASN A 113 -22.94 -6.38 -7.62
C ASN A 113 -23.28 -5.11 -6.84
N PHE A 114 -22.37 -4.61 -6.01
CA PHE A 114 -22.58 -3.38 -5.25
C PHE A 114 -22.71 -2.15 -6.15
N VAL A 115 -21.85 -2.02 -7.17
CA VAL A 115 -21.93 -0.94 -8.18
C VAL A 115 -23.28 -0.94 -8.88
N SER A 116 -23.80 -2.12 -9.24
CA SER A 116 -25.13 -2.27 -9.82
C SER A 116 -26.26 -1.96 -8.83
N GLU A 117 -26.14 -2.40 -7.58
CA GLU A 117 -27.15 -2.20 -6.51
C GLU A 117 -27.36 -0.71 -6.21
N CYS A 118 -26.28 0.07 -6.13
CA CYS A 118 -26.37 1.52 -5.90
C CYS A 118 -26.55 2.36 -7.18
N GLY A 119 -26.57 1.72 -8.36
CA GLY A 119 -26.68 2.40 -9.64
C GLY A 119 -25.53 3.37 -9.91
N ALA A 120 -24.30 3.06 -9.47
CA ALA A 120 -23.16 3.95 -9.60
C ALA A 120 -22.78 4.25 -11.05
N SER A 121 -22.36 5.48 -11.33
CA SER A 121 -21.94 5.92 -12.67
C SER A 121 -20.42 5.91 -12.85
N LEU A 122 -19.67 5.94 -11.74
CA LEU A 122 -18.22 5.93 -11.71
C LEU A 122 -17.70 5.03 -10.59
N LEU A 123 -16.84 4.09 -10.96
CA LEU A 123 -16.02 3.31 -10.04
C LEU A 123 -14.58 3.85 -10.06
N VAL A 124 -14.06 4.25 -8.92
CA VAL A 124 -12.66 4.63 -8.72
C VAL A 124 -11.96 3.52 -7.95
N THR A 125 -10.73 3.16 -8.31
CA THR A 125 -9.89 2.22 -7.56
C THR A 125 -8.47 2.76 -7.40
N ASP A 126 -7.79 2.38 -6.31
CA ASP A 126 -6.35 2.66 -6.16
C ASP A 126 -5.49 1.71 -7.02
N PHE A 127 -4.21 2.04 -7.23
CA PHE A 127 -3.28 1.29 -8.08
C PHE A 127 -2.48 0.22 -7.32
N SER A 128 -2.32 -0.96 -7.92
CA SER A 128 -1.37 -1.99 -7.47
C SER A 128 -0.76 -2.71 -8.67
N PRO A 129 0.56 -2.92 -8.71
CA PRO A 129 1.22 -3.60 -9.81
C PRO A 129 1.08 -5.14 -9.75
N LEU A 130 0.58 -5.69 -8.63
CA LEU A 130 0.50 -7.13 -8.42
C LEU A 130 -0.43 -7.81 -9.45
N ARG A 131 0.06 -8.90 -10.04
CA ARG A 131 -0.60 -9.63 -11.13
C ARG A 131 -2.01 -10.07 -10.77
N GLU A 132 -2.21 -10.59 -9.57
CA GLU A 132 -3.50 -11.09 -9.07
C GLU A 132 -4.52 -9.95 -8.92
N VAL A 133 -4.06 -8.78 -8.46
CA VAL A 133 -4.92 -7.58 -8.29
C VAL A 133 -5.29 -6.99 -9.65
N ARG A 134 -4.35 -6.95 -10.59
CA ARG A 134 -4.60 -6.49 -11.96
C ARG A 134 -5.61 -7.38 -12.67
N LYS A 135 -5.47 -8.70 -12.57
CA LYS A 135 -6.44 -9.66 -13.11
C LYS A 135 -7.83 -9.44 -12.51
N CYS A 136 -7.92 -9.27 -11.19
CA CYS A 136 -9.19 -8.98 -10.53
C CYS A 136 -9.86 -7.69 -11.09
N LYS A 137 -9.07 -6.63 -11.32
CA LYS A 137 -9.58 -5.38 -11.94
C LYS A 137 -10.06 -5.60 -13.37
N GLU A 138 -9.29 -6.35 -14.18
CA GLU A 138 -9.68 -6.70 -15.55
C GLU A 138 -11.01 -7.47 -15.59
N GLU A 139 -11.22 -8.41 -14.67
CA GLU A 139 -12.48 -9.15 -14.54
C GLU A 139 -13.64 -8.26 -14.07
N ILE A 140 -13.40 -7.35 -13.12
CA ILE A 140 -14.40 -6.36 -12.68
C ILE A 140 -14.80 -5.45 -13.84
N CYS A 141 -13.86 -4.97 -14.66
CA CYS A 141 -14.16 -4.16 -15.84
C CYS A 141 -15.11 -4.86 -16.83
N LYS A 142 -14.99 -6.19 -16.98
CA LYS A 142 -15.86 -6.99 -17.85
C LYS A 142 -17.25 -7.19 -17.28
N ARG A 143 -17.40 -7.26 -15.95
CA ARG A 143 -18.66 -7.58 -15.27
C ARG A 143 -19.50 -6.37 -14.91
N VAL A 144 -18.85 -5.23 -14.67
CA VAL A 144 -19.55 -3.96 -14.44
C VAL A 144 -20.26 -3.54 -15.73
N SER A 145 -21.49 -3.01 -15.59
CA SER A 145 -22.30 -2.52 -16.71
C SER A 145 -21.54 -1.54 -17.62
N ASP A 146 -21.89 -1.52 -18.91
CA ASP A 146 -21.28 -0.62 -19.91
C ASP A 146 -21.61 0.86 -19.69
N PHE A 147 -22.53 1.17 -18.77
CA PHE A 147 -22.86 2.55 -18.39
C PHE A 147 -21.96 3.12 -17.28
N VAL A 148 -21.05 2.31 -16.71
CA VAL A 148 -20.18 2.74 -15.61
C VAL A 148 -18.77 2.99 -16.13
N THR A 149 -18.25 4.17 -15.84
CA THR A 149 -16.85 4.51 -16.10
C THR A 149 -15.98 3.97 -14.97
N ILE A 150 -14.77 3.48 -15.27
CA ILE A 150 -13.84 2.96 -14.26
C ILE A 150 -12.52 3.71 -14.35
N HIS A 151 -12.15 4.38 -13.26
CA HIS A 151 -10.87 5.08 -13.12
C HIS A 151 -9.97 4.35 -12.13
N GLU A 152 -8.70 4.21 -12.47
CA GLU A 152 -7.65 3.79 -11.55
C GLU A 152 -6.75 4.98 -11.23
N VAL A 153 -6.42 5.17 -9.95
CA VAL A 153 -5.60 6.28 -9.48
C VAL A 153 -4.36 5.76 -8.77
N ASP A 154 -3.18 6.23 -9.17
CA ASP A 154 -1.95 5.97 -8.41
C ASP A 154 -1.91 6.86 -7.16
N ALA A 155 -2.42 6.30 -6.06
CA ALA A 155 -2.41 6.90 -4.73
C ALA A 155 -1.23 6.44 -3.86
N HIS A 156 -0.40 5.52 -4.36
CA HIS A 156 0.67 4.89 -3.58
C HIS A 156 2.03 5.50 -3.85
N ASN A 157 2.29 5.83 -5.12
CA ASN A 157 3.55 6.41 -5.58
C ASN A 157 3.49 7.94 -5.59
N VAL A 158 4.63 8.58 -5.33
CA VAL A 158 4.73 10.03 -5.45
C VAL A 158 4.53 10.42 -6.90
N VAL A 159 5.33 9.83 -7.79
CA VAL A 159 5.16 9.95 -9.24
C VAL A 159 4.38 8.72 -9.74
N PRO A 160 3.23 8.89 -10.43
CA PRO A 160 2.45 7.77 -10.95
C PRO A 160 3.30 6.83 -11.77
N LEU A 161 3.13 5.52 -11.57
CA LEU A 161 4.01 4.51 -12.17
C LEU A 161 4.18 4.67 -13.69
N TRP A 162 3.08 4.90 -14.41
CA TRP A 162 3.08 5.07 -15.86
C TRP A 162 3.63 6.44 -16.30
N ALA A 163 3.62 7.44 -15.42
CA ALA A 163 4.26 8.74 -15.66
C ALA A 163 5.77 8.73 -15.33
N ALA A 164 6.20 7.87 -14.40
CA ALA A 164 7.59 7.76 -13.97
C ALA A 164 8.46 7.11 -15.06
N SER A 165 7.97 6.05 -15.72
CA SER A 165 8.63 5.42 -16.85
C SER A 165 7.64 4.59 -17.65
N GLU A 166 7.76 4.63 -18.99
CA GLU A 166 6.98 3.84 -19.95
C GLU A 166 7.50 2.40 -20.13
N LYS A 167 8.56 2.02 -19.39
CA LYS A 167 9.21 0.71 -19.50
C LYS A 167 9.80 0.24 -18.18
N LEU A 168 10.14 -1.05 -18.16
CA LEU A 168 10.96 -1.67 -17.12
C LEU A 168 12.31 -0.99 -17.01
N GLU A 169 12.64 -0.51 -15.80
CA GLU A 169 13.90 0.14 -15.51
C GLU A 169 14.92 -0.84 -14.95
N TYR A 170 16.16 -0.74 -15.44
CA TYR A 170 17.22 -1.68 -15.07
C TYR A 170 17.70 -1.53 -13.62
N SER A 171 17.72 -0.30 -13.10
CA SER A 171 18.29 -0.02 -11.78
C SER A 171 17.78 1.29 -11.20
N ALA A 172 18.05 1.49 -9.90
CA ALA A 172 17.80 2.77 -9.24
C ALA A 172 18.46 3.95 -9.98
N ARG A 173 19.64 3.75 -10.59
CA ARG A 173 20.33 4.80 -11.37
C ARG A 173 19.49 5.29 -12.54
N THR A 174 18.82 4.38 -13.27
CA THR A 174 18.12 4.73 -14.50
C THR A 174 16.77 5.38 -14.20
N ILE A 175 16.02 4.86 -13.23
CA ILE A 175 14.72 5.43 -12.84
C ILE A 175 14.85 6.75 -12.05
N ARG A 176 15.91 6.92 -11.24
CA ARG A 176 16.10 8.11 -10.37
C ARG A 176 16.02 9.41 -11.16
N SER A 177 16.70 9.48 -12.31
CA SER A 177 16.71 10.70 -13.11
C SER A 177 15.32 11.03 -13.69
N LYS A 178 14.52 10.01 -13.99
CA LYS A 178 13.14 10.18 -14.49
C LYS A 178 12.20 10.67 -13.40
N ILE A 179 12.22 10.00 -12.23
CA ILE A 179 11.45 10.40 -11.06
C ILE A 179 11.81 11.84 -10.65
N ASN A 180 13.11 12.14 -10.50
CA ASN A 180 13.55 13.46 -10.05
C ASN A 180 13.11 14.61 -10.98
N LYS A 181 13.06 14.37 -12.31
CA LYS A 181 12.52 15.35 -13.28
C LYS A 181 11.03 15.63 -13.07
N LYS A 182 10.28 14.66 -12.54
CA LYS A 182 8.83 14.73 -12.29
C LYS A 182 8.47 15.14 -10.86
N LEU A 183 9.39 15.03 -9.90
CA LEU A 183 9.13 15.41 -8.51
C LEU A 183 8.57 16.84 -8.33
N PRO A 184 9.03 17.89 -9.03
CA PRO A 184 8.44 19.22 -8.88
C PRO A 184 6.94 19.29 -9.24
N GLU A 185 6.48 18.42 -10.15
CA GLU A 185 5.08 18.34 -10.59
C GLU A 185 4.21 17.51 -9.63
N TYR A 186 4.79 16.46 -9.04
CA TYR A 186 4.03 15.46 -8.29
C TYR A 186 4.23 15.50 -6.76
N LEU A 187 5.39 15.96 -6.25
CA LEU A 187 5.65 16.12 -4.81
C LEU A 187 5.10 17.45 -4.29
N ILE A 188 3.78 17.56 -4.38
CA ILE A 188 2.97 18.71 -3.93
C ILE A 188 2.24 18.38 -2.63
N GLU A 189 1.71 19.39 -1.95
CA GLU A 189 0.77 19.17 -0.84
C GLU A 189 -0.56 18.58 -1.33
N PHE A 190 -1.20 17.84 -0.44
CA PHE A 190 -2.54 17.29 -0.69
C PHE A 190 -3.61 18.36 -0.42
N PRO A 191 -4.66 18.45 -1.26
CA PRO A 191 -5.82 19.27 -0.93
C PRO A 191 -6.55 18.69 0.28
N MET A 192 -7.21 19.55 1.06
CA MET A 192 -8.04 19.12 2.17
C MET A 192 -9.32 18.45 1.65
N LEU A 193 -9.58 17.21 2.05
CA LEU A 193 -10.77 16.47 1.69
C LEU A 193 -12.02 17.16 2.24
N GLN A 194 -12.84 17.74 1.36
CA GLN A 194 -14.10 18.36 1.75
C GLN A 194 -15.20 17.29 1.85
N PRO A 195 -16.13 17.39 2.82
CA PRO A 195 -17.29 16.51 2.88
C PRO A 195 -18.10 16.51 1.56
N PRO A 196 -18.75 15.40 1.19
CA PRO A 196 -19.63 15.36 0.03
C PRO A 196 -20.78 16.38 0.15
N VAL A 197 -21.07 17.10 -0.94
CA VAL A 197 -22.21 18.04 -1.00
C VAL A 197 -23.53 17.27 -0.95
N THR A 198 -23.62 16.20 -1.75
CA THR A 198 -24.78 15.31 -1.80
C THR A 198 -24.57 14.15 -0.82
N LYS A 199 -25.51 14.00 0.12
CA LYS A 199 -25.46 12.93 1.12
C LYS A 199 -25.87 11.59 0.50
N TRP A 200 -25.22 10.53 0.94
CA TRP A 200 -25.64 9.18 0.62
C TRP A 200 -26.98 8.87 1.31
N VAL A 201 -27.99 8.47 0.53
CA VAL A 201 -29.30 8.09 1.05
C VAL A 201 -29.34 6.57 1.19
N GLY A 202 -29.20 6.09 2.43
CA GLY A 202 -29.20 4.66 2.76
C GLY A 202 -28.47 4.39 4.07
N THR A 203 -28.81 3.29 4.74
CA THR A 203 -28.13 2.88 5.98
C THR A 203 -26.84 2.15 5.63
N SER A 204 -25.70 2.59 6.17
CA SER A 204 -24.49 1.77 6.12
C SER A 204 -24.72 0.48 6.92
N ARG A 205 -24.19 -0.63 6.43
CA ARG A 205 -24.36 -1.92 7.11
C ARG A 205 -23.53 -1.90 8.39
N LEU A 206 -24.12 -2.27 9.53
CA LEU A 206 -23.38 -2.38 10.79
C LEU A 206 -22.25 -3.41 10.63
N ILE A 207 -21.02 -3.01 10.94
CA ILE A 207 -19.85 -3.89 10.90
C ILE A 207 -19.49 -4.27 12.34
N ASP A 208 -19.64 -5.55 12.67
CA ASP A 208 -19.12 -6.12 13.91
C ASP A 208 -17.61 -6.40 13.76
N TRP A 209 -16.81 -5.38 14.09
CA TRP A 209 -15.35 -5.43 14.00
C TRP A 209 -14.74 -6.43 14.97
N ASP A 210 -15.30 -6.57 16.17
CA ASP A 210 -14.71 -7.42 17.21
C ASP A 210 -14.87 -8.89 16.81
N SER A 211 -16.07 -9.32 16.39
CA SER A 211 -16.29 -10.67 15.86
C SER A 211 -15.44 -10.98 14.62
N LEU A 212 -15.29 -10.02 13.70
CA LEU A 212 -14.49 -10.19 12.49
C LEU A 212 -13.01 -10.36 12.80
N ILE A 213 -12.47 -9.54 13.69
CA ILE A 213 -11.07 -9.63 14.14
C ILE A 213 -10.85 -10.98 14.83
N ASP A 214 -11.72 -11.37 15.77
CA ASP A 214 -11.60 -12.64 16.49
C ASP A 214 -11.66 -13.87 15.57
N GLU A 215 -12.49 -13.84 14.53
CA GLU A 215 -12.53 -14.89 13.51
C GLU A 215 -11.17 -15.04 12.79
N VAL A 216 -10.61 -13.92 12.34
CA VAL A 216 -9.35 -13.89 11.59
C VAL A 216 -8.16 -14.28 12.46
N LEU A 217 -8.12 -13.81 13.71
CA LEU A 217 -7.06 -14.15 14.65
C LEU A 217 -7.06 -15.64 14.97
N ARG A 218 -8.24 -16.26 15.16
CA ARG A 218 -8.35 -17.71 15.36
C ARG A 218 -7.91 -18.50 14.14
N LYS A 219 -8.30 -18.08 12.93
CA LYS A 219 -7.95 -18.77 11.67
C LYS A 219 -6.47 -18.66 11.31
N GLY A 220 -5.77 -17.62 11.77
CA GLY A 220 -4.38 -17.34 11.42
C GLY A 220 -3.39 -17.41 12.60
N ALA A 221 -3.75 -18.09 13.68
CA ALA A 221 -3.02 -18.12 14.95
C ALA A 221 -1.56 -18.63 14.84
N GLU A 222 -1.21 -19.35 13.77
CA GLU A 222 0.15 -19.83 13.52
C GLU A 222 1.20 -18.73 13.33
N VAL A 223 0.76 -17.51 12.98
CA VAL A 223 1.58 -16.31 12.90
C VAL A 223 0.86 -15.18 13.66
N PRO A 224 1.12 -15.03 14.97
CA PRO A 224 0.39 -14.11 15.83
C PRO A 224 0.70 -12.64 15.53
N GLU A 225 -0.19 -11.77 15.99
CA GLU A 225 -0.01 -10.31 15.95
C GLU A 225 1.30 -9.85 16.61
N ILE A 226 1.72 -8.65 16.22
CA ILE A 226 2.90 -7.97 16.75
C ILE A 226 2.49 -6.93 17.79
N ASP A 227 3.37 -6.67 18.74
CA ASP A 227 3.14 -5.79 19.89
C ASP A 227 3.91 -4.46 19.82
N TRP A 228 4.87 -4.33 18.90
CA TRP A 228 5.76 -3.17 18.82
C TRP A 228 5.26 -2.06 17.90
N CYS A 229 4.26 -2.33 17.04
CA CYS A 229 3.63 -1.30 16.22
C CYS A 229 2.11 -1.40 16.26
N GLU A 230 1.49 -0.29 16.63
CA GLU A 230 0.04 -0.13 16.59
C GLU A 230 -0.40 0.21 15.16
N PRO A 231 -1.47 -0.39 14.62
CA PRO A 231 -1.98 -0.08 13.29
C PRO A 231 -2.77 1.23 13.23
N GLY A 232 -2.93 1.76 12.01
CA GLY A 232 -3.81 2.90 11.69
C GLY A 232 -3.05 4.19 11.39
N GLU A 233 -3.75 5.14 10.76
CA GLU A 233 -3.19 6.41 10.30
C GLU A 233 -2.56 7.25 11.42
N LYS A 234 -3.19 7.22 12.62
CA LYS A 234 -2.71 8.00 13.78
C LYS A 234 -1.39 7.45 14.29
N ALA A 235 -1.28 6.14 14.44
CA ALA A 235 -0.04 5.47 14.86
C ALA A 235 1.06 5.64 13.81
N ALA A 236 0.74 5.54 12.52
CA ALA A 236 1.70 5.77 11.44
C ALA A 236 2.30 7.19 11.49
N MET A 237 1.47 8.20 11.73
CA MET A 237 1.91 9.58 11.86
C MET A 237 2.75 9.80 13.13
N GLU A 238 2.41 9.16 14.25
CA GLU A 238 3.23 9.19 15.47
C GLU A 238 4.61 8.52 15.25
N VAL A 239 4.68 7.43 14.47
CA VAL A 239 5.96 6.82 14.10
C VAL A 239 6.79 7.75 13.22
N LEU A 240 6.16 8.52 12.33
CA LEU A 240 6.85 9.49 11.46
C LEU A 240 7.31 10.75 12.22
N MET A 241 6.37 11.42 12.89
CA MET A 241 6.50 12.79 13.41
C MET A 241 6.37 12.90 14.94
N GLY A 242 6.18 11.79 15.64
CA GLY A 242 5.92 11.77 17.08
C GLY A 242 6.97 12.52 17.90
N SER A 243 6.52 13.22 18.94
CA SER A 243 7.42 14.07 19.75
C SER A 243 8.38 13.26 20.61
N LYS A 244 8.02 12.04 21.00
CA LYS A 244 8.82 11.17 21.88
C LYS A 244 9.77 10.26 21.11
N ASN A 245 9.30 9.64 20.03
CA ASN A 245 10.06 8.62 19.29
C ASN A 245 9.88 8.68 17.76
N GLY A 246 9.36 9.80 17.24
CA GLY A 246 9.16 9.98 15.80
C GLY A 246 10.46 9.83 15.02
N PHE A 247 10.35 9.27 13.82
CA PHE A 247 11.48 9.03 12.94
C PHE A 247 12.16 10.36 12.56
N LEU A 248 11.38 11.28 11.97
CA LEU A 248 11.90 12.55 11.46
C LEU A 248 12.31 13.51 12.59
N THR A 249 11.69 13.38 13.77
CA THR A 249 11.93 14.27 14.91
C THR A 249 13.09 13.83 15.82
N LYS A 250 13.31 12.52 15.99
CA LYS A 250 14.28 11.99 16.98
C LYS A 250 15.34 11.06 16.42
N ARG A 251 15.07 10.34 15.32
CA ARG A 251 15.90 9.19 14.89
C ARG A 251 16.62 9.42 13.57
N LEU A 252 16.11 10.29 12.70
CA LEU A 252 16.60 10.52 11.35
C LEU A 252 18.07 10.89 11.26
N LYS A 253 18.61 11.66 12.22
CA LYS A 253 20.03 12.08 12.22
C LYS A 253 21.00 10.90 12.09
N GLY A 254 20.68 9.74 12.68
CA GLY A 254 21.49 8.53 12.59
C GLY A 254 21.21 7.66 11.36
N TYR A 255 20.19 7.98 10.55
CA TYR A 255 19.72 7.11 9.46
C TYR A 255 20.82 6.76 8.45
N SER A 256 21.58 7.76 7.99
CA SER A 256 22.62 7.56 6.98
C SER A 256 23.70 6.56 7.43
N SER A 257 24.15 6.68 8.69
CA SER A 257 25.18 5.81 9.28
C SER A 257 24.65 4.46 9.77
N ASP A 258 23.41 4.43 10.29
CA ASP A 258 22.92 3.31 11.08
C ASP A 258 22.00 2.36 10.30
N ARG A 259 21.43 2.78 9.15
CA ARG A 259 20.46 1.96 8.38
C ARG A 259 20.98 0.59 7.96
N ASN A 260 22.30 0.45 7.79
CA ASN A 260 22.95 -0.79 7.39
C ASN A 260 23.42 -1.64 8.59
N ASN A 261 23.20 -1.17 9.82
CA ASN A 261 23.62 -1.86 11.02
C ASN A 261 22.41 -2.54 11.70
N PRO A 262 22.26 -3.88 11.58
CA PRO A 262 21.13 -4.59 12.17
C PRO A 262 21.12 -4.56 13.71
N LEU A 263 22.22 -4.21 14.36
CA LEU A 263 22.32 -4.00 15.82
C LEU A 263 21.75 -2.64 16.27
N LYS A 264 21.42 -1.75 15.33
CA LYS A 264 20.82 -0.44 15.59
C LYS A 264 19.41 -0.36 14.99
N PRO A 265 18.43 -1.14 15.48
CA PRO A 265 17.09 -1.21 14.88
C PRO A 265 16.39 0.16 14.82
N ARG A 266 16.63 1.03 15.80
CA ARG A 266 16.08 2.39 15.85
C ARG A 266 16.62 3.33 14.76
N GLY A 267 17.67 2.93 14.05
CA GLY A 267 18.22 3.64 12.91
C GLY A 267 17.35 3.58 11.66
N LEU A 268 16.36 2.69 11.58
CA LEU A 268 15.40 2.58 10.47
C LEU A 268 14.09 3.30 10.80
N SER A 269 13.28 3.66 9.79
CA SER A 269 12.05 4.43 10.02
C SER A 269 10.97 3.67 10.80
N GLY A 270 10.85 2.35 10.59
CA GLY A 270 9.73 1.54 11.11
C GLY A 270 8.42 1.74 10.33
N LEU A 271 8.47 2.44 9.17
CA LEU A 271 7.26 2.82 8.42
C LEU A 271 6.74 1.75 7.47
N SER A 272 7.49 0.67 7.22
CA SER A 272 7.12 -0.32 6.19
C SER A 272 5.78 -1.03 6.42
N PRO A 273 5.33 -1.36 7.66
CA PRO A 273 4.00 -1.95 7.85
C PRO A 273 2.88 -0.98 7.44
N TYR A 274 3.03 0.30 7.79
CA TYR A 274 2.07 1.35 7.46
C TYR A 274 2.06 1.67 5.97
N LEU A 275 3.24 1.76 5.34
CA LEU A 275 3.36 1.96 3.91
C LEU A 275 2.78 0.78 3.13
N HIS A 276 2.98 -0.45 3.59
CA HIS A 276 2.44 -1.64 2.92
C HIS A 276 0.91 -1.64 2.83
N PHE A 277 0.22 -1.37 3.94
CA PHE A 277 -1.24 -1.26 3.98
C PHE A 277 -1.77 0.11 3.55
N GLY A 278 -0.88 1.03 3.17
CA GLY A 278 -1.25 2.39 2.78
C GLY A 278 -1.91 3.19 3.91
N GLN A 279 -1.60 2.88 5.18
CA GLN A 279 -2.04 3.64 6.37
C GLN A 279 -1.27 4.97 6.53
N ILE A 280 -0.21 5.19 5.74
CA ILE A 280 0.44 6.49 5.58
C ILE A 280 0.90 6.66 4.13
N SER A 281 0.75 7.88 3.62
CA SER A 281 1.25 8.23 2.29
C SER A 281 2.77 8.38 2.30
N ALA A 282 3.46 7.72 1.38
CA ALA A 282 4.88 7.98 1.16
C ALA A 282 5.15 9.39 0.68
N GLN A 283 4.21 10.00 -0.05
CA GLN A 283 4.31 11.40 -0.44
C GLN A 283 4.26 12.30 0.80
N ARG A 284 3.37 12.03 1.76
CA ARG A 284 3.37 12.73 3.06
C ARG A 284 4.72 12.57 3.78
N CYS A 285 5.23 11.35 3.89
CA CYS A 285 6.55 11.10 4.47
C CYS A 285 7.67 11.91 3.80
N ALA A 286 7.64 12.03 2.47
CA ALA A 286 8.62 12.80 1.71
C ALA A 286 8.45 14.32 1.89
N LEU A 287 7.22 14.82 1.97
CA LEU A 287 6.93 16.24 2.24
C LEU A 287 7.45 16.64 3.64
N GLU A 288 7.16 15.83 4.65
CA GLU A 288 7.66 16.06 6.01
C GLU A 288 9.20 15.98 6.08
N ALA A 289 9.82 15.00 5.40
CA ALA A 289 11.27 14.92 5.36
C ALA A 289 11.91 16.13 4.65
N ARG A 290 11.26 16.64 3.59
CA ARG A 290 11.71 17.82 2.84
C ARG A 290 11.72 19.07 3.72
N SER A 291 10.74 19.23 4.61
CA SER A 291 10.64 20.41 5.50
C SER A 291 11.84 20.54 6.45
N ILE A 292 12.43 19.41 6.87
CA ILE A 292 13.58 19.35 7.77
C ILE A 292 14.92 19.08 7.07
N ARG A 293 14.95 19.02 5.74
CA ARG A 293 16.17 18.75 4.95
C ARG A 293 17.32 19.68 5.29
N LYS A 294 17.04 20.96 5.58
CA LYS A 294 18.06 21.95 5.96
C LYS A 294 18.81 21.55 7.24
N LEU A 295 18.21 20.77 8.13
CA LEU A 295 18.80 20.36 9.40
C LEU A 295 19.66 19.10 9.30
N CYS A 296 19.36 18.20 8.35
CA CYS A 296 20.05 16.92 8.20
C CYS A 296 20.00 16.42 6.73
N PRO A 297 20.69 17.12 5.82
CA PRO A 297 20.54 16.91 4.37
C PRO A 297 20.89 15.49 3.94
N GLU A 298 22.03 14.96 4.40
CA GLU A 298 22.48 13.61 4.03
C GLU A 298 21.50 12.52 4.47
N ALA A 299 20.96 12.62 5.68
CA ALA A 299 20.00 11.66 6.20
C ALA A 299 18.66 11.74 5.47
N VAL A 300 18.18 12.95 5.15
CA VAL A 300 16.97 13.15 4.37
C VAL A 300 17.14 12.62 2.94
N ASP A 301 18.24 12.93 2.28
CA ASP A 301 18.50 12.48 0.90
C ASP A 301 18.60 10.95 0.84
N ALA A 302 19.26 10.32 1.81
CA ALA A 302 19.31 8.87 1.94
C ALA A 302 17.93 8.25 2.21
N PHE A 303 17.10 8.89 3.04
CA PHE A 303 15.75 8.41 3.34
C PHE A 303 14.83 8.54 2.12
N VAL A 304 14.85 9.68 1.43
CA VAL A 304 14.05 9.95 0.23
C VAL A 304 14.44 9.02 -0.93
N GLU A 305 15.71 8.68 -1.08
CA GLU A 305 16.18 7.68 -2.06
C GLU A 305 15.54 6.30 -1.81
N GLU A 306 15.50 5.83 -0.56
CA GLU A 306 14.87 4.53 -0.23
C GLU A 306 13.33 4.61 -0.32
N LEU A 307 12.74 5.71 0.14
CA LEU A 307 11.28 5.91 0.19
C LEU A 307 10.64 6.09 -1.19
N ILE A 308 11.29 6.84 -2.08
CA ILE A 308 10.77 7.16 -3.41
C ILE A 308 11.44 6.26 -4.45
N VAL A 309 12.73 6.43 -4.70
CA VAL A 309 13.41 5.80 -5.85
C VAL A 309 13.39 4.28 -5.75
N ARG A 310 13.77 3.71 -4.59
CA ARG A 310 13.85 2.25 -4.41
C ARG A 310 12.47 1.60 -4.35
N ARG A 311 11.52 2.22 -3.64
CA ARG A 311 10.15 1.74 -3.53
C ARG A 311 9.41 1.78 -4.87
N GLU A 312 9.46 2.90 -5.58
CA GLU A 312 8.78 3.07 -6.87
C GLU A 312 9.45 2.25 -7.99
N LEU A 313 10.75 1.94 -7.87
CA LEU A 313 11.41 0.96 -8.73
C LEU A 313 10.85 -0.45 -8.54
N ALA A 314 10.48 -0.85 -7.33
CA ALA A 314 9.87 -2.15 -7.09
C ALA A 314 8.47 -2.23 -7.74
N ASP A 315 7.68 -1.16 -7.64
CA ASP A 315 6.41 -1.05 -8.36
C ASP A 315 6.61 -1.11 -9.89
N ASN A 316 7.60 -0.38 -10.43
CA ASN A 316 7.98 -0.44 -11.84
C ASN A 316 8.34 -1.87 -12.27
N PHE A 317 9.14 -2.58 -11.47
CA PHE A 317 9.52 -3.96 -11.73
C PHE A 317 8.30 -4.87 -11.79
N CYS A 318 7.46 -4.88 -10.74
CA CYS A 318 6.27 -5.72 -10.68
C CYS A 318 5.26 -5.41 -11.80
N PHE A 319 5.16 -4.16 -12.24
CA PHE A 319 4.22 -3.78 -13.30
C PHE A 319 4.67 -4.24 -14.70
N TYR A 320 5.95 -4.02 -15.03
CA TYR A 320 6.48 -4.27 -16.37
C TYR A 320 7.10 -5.67 -16.55
N GLN A 321 7.37 -6.41 -15.47
CA GLN A 321 7.90 -7.78 -15.52
C GLN A 321 6.81 -8.79 -15.07
N PRO A 322 6.09 -9.45 -16.00
CA PRO A 322 5.02 -10.40 -15.64
C PRO A 322 5.47 -11.59 -14.75
N HIS A 323 6.76 -11.90 -14.80
CA HIS A 323 7.40 -13.00 -14.06
C HIS A 323 8.20 -12.49 -12.84
N TYR A 324 7.78 -11.38 -12.21
CA TYR A 324 8.49 -10.72 -11.10
C TYR A 324 8.77 -11.63 -9.89
N ASP A 325 8.02 -12.72 -9.75
CA ASP A 325 8.07 -13.71 -8.68
C ASP A 325 8.82 -15.00 -9.06
N SER A 326 9.55 -15.00 -10.18
CA SER A 326 10.31 -16.18 -10.64
C SER A 326 11.67 -15.80 -11.23
N LEU A 327 12.56 -16.79 -11.38
CA LEU A 327 13.85 -16.59 -12.04
C LEU A 327 13.71 -16.07 -13.47
N GLN A 328 12.63 -16.38 -14.17
CA GLN A 328 12.38 -15.90 -15.54
C GLN A 328 12.30 -14.38 -15.62
N GLY A 329 11.95 -13.70 -14.52
CA GLY A 329 11.93 -12.24 -14.44
C GLY A 329 13.29 -11.58 -14.24
N ALA A 330 14.35 -12.36 -14.00
CA ALA A 330 15.69 -11.83 -13.79
C ALA A 330 16.34 -11.34 -15.09
N TRP A 331 17.31 -10.43 -14.96
CA TRP A 331 18.10 -9.96 -16.10
C TRP A 331 18.91 -11.09 -16.74
N GLU A 332 19.08 -11.01 -18.06
CA GLU A 332 19.68 -12.08 -18.85
C GLU A 332 21.09 -12.47 -18.38
N TRP A 333 21.91 -11.50 -17.98
CA TRP A 333 23.26 -11.78 -17.46
C TRP A 333 23.22 -12.64 -16.18
N ALA A 334 22.20 -12.45 -15.33
CA ALA A 334 22.02 -13.21 -14.09
C ALA A 334 21.53 -14.63 -14.38
N LEU A 335 20.67 -14.80 -15.39
CA LEU A 335 20.26 -16.13 -15.88
C LEU A 335 21.44 -16.90 -16.48
N ARG A 336 22.25 -16.23 -17.30
CA ARG A 336 23.42 -16.83 -17.95
C ARG A 336 24.52 -17.20 -16.95
N SER A 337 24.74 -16.39 -15.91
CA SER A 337 25.73 -16.67 -14.87
C SER A 337 25.34 -17.84 -13.96
N ASN A 338 24.06 -17.92 -13.55
CA ASN A 338 23.58 -19.02 -12.69
C ASN A 338 23.50 -20.37 -13.42
N TRP A 339 23.11 -20.40 -14.70
CA TRP A 339 22.72 -21.67 -15.36
C TRP A 339 23.84 -22.34 -16.18
N ARG A 340 24.69 -21.58 -16.87
CA ARG A 340 25.65 -22.18 -17.83
C ARG A 340 26.98 -22.62 -17.21
N ARG A 341 27.41 -22.03 -16.09
CA ARG A 341 28.69 -22.36 -15.44
C ARG A 341 28.59 -23.34 -14.27
N HIS A 342 27.41 -23.49 -13.66
CA HIS A 342 27.22 -24.30 -12.46
C HIS A 342 26.04 -25.27 -12.61
N LYS A 343 26.05 -26.12 -13.65
CA LYS A 343 25.01 -27.17 -13.81
C LYS A 343 24.98 -28.18 -12.65
N GLN A 344 26.05 -28.26 -11.87
CA GLN A 344 26.12 -28.88 -10.55
C GLN A 344 27.10 -28.08 -9.69
N PRO A 345 26.66 -27.01 -9.00
CA PRO A 345 27.49 -26.48 -7.94
C PRO A 345 27.53 -27.57 -6.87
N ILE A 346 28.72 -28.04 -6.48
CA ILE A 346 28.85 -28.72 -5.19
C ILE A 346 28.42 -27.67 -4.17
N LEU A 347 27.18 -27.77 -3.69
CA LEU A 347 26.71 -26.90 -2.62
C LEU A 347 27.66 -27.13 -1.45
N SER A 348 28.39 -26.09 -1.05
CA SER A 348 29.19 -26.10 0.17
C SER A 348 28.24 -26.04 1.38
N GLY A 349 27.48 -27.12 1.58
CA GLY A 349 26.51 -27.29 2.65
C GLY A 349 25.36 -28.23 2.26
N MET A 350 24.76 -28.89 3.27
CA MET A 350 23.57 -29.70 3.05
C MET A 350 22.44 -28.84 2.46
N PRO A 351 21.70 -29.35 1.45
CA PRO A 351 20.51 -28.68 0.95
C PRO A 351 19.54 -28.47 2.12
N LEU A 352 19.23 -27.21 2.43
CA LEU A 352 18.27 -26.90 3.47
C LEU A 352 16.87 -27.19 2.94
N ASN A 353 16.18 -28.16 3.55
CA ASN A 353 14.75 -28.32 3.29
C ASN A 353 13.99 -27.08 3.80
N TRP A 354 13.00 -26.64 3.04
CA TRP A 354 12.11 -25.52 3.33
C TRP A 354 11.62 -25.45 4.79
N ARG A 355 11.29 -26.59 5.40
CA ARG A 355 10.90 -26.66 6.81
C ARG A 355 11.99 -26.16 7.76
N TRP A 356 13.24 -26.53 7.52
CA TRP A 356 14.39 -26.09 8.34
C TRP A 356 14.69 -24.62 8.13
N PHE A 357 14.55 -24.12 6.90
CA PHE A 357 14.70 -22.69 6.60
C PHE A 357 13.65 -21.87 7.35
N ILE A 358 12.37 -22.25 7.28
CA ILE A 358 11.29 -21.55 7.99
C ILE A 358 11.57 -21.51 9.49
N MET A 359 12.00 -22.63 10.09
CA MET A 359 12.31 -22.73 11.52
C MET A 359 13.57 -21.94 11.94
N GLY A 360 14.26 -21.27 11.01
CA GLY A 360 15.50 -20.55 11.29
C GLY A 360 16.61 -21.48 11.74
N ARG A 361 16.68 -22.68 11.14
CA ARG A 361 17.68 -23.71 11.41
C ARG A 361 18.53 -23.92 10.17
N CYS A 362 19.56 -23.11 10.01
CA CYS A 362 20.59 -23.27 8.99
C CYS A 362 21.99 -23.28 9.61
N MET A 363 22.99 -23.76 8.87
CA MET A 363 24.38 -23.77 9.37
C MET A 363 24.99 -22.36 9.50
N VAL A 364 24.34 -21.34 8.93
CA VAL A 364 24.80 -19.95 8.97
C VAL A 364 24.05 -19.22 10.09
N LEU A 365 24.75 -18.92 11.19
CA LEU A 365 24.16 -18.27 12.37
C LEU A 365 23.44 -16.95 12.03
N CYS A 366 24.04 -16.11 11.18
CA CYS A 366 23.39 -14.86 10.73
C CYS A 366 22.07 -15.12 9.99
N GLY A 367 21.98 -16.19 9.19
CA GLY A 367 20.75 -16.59 8.52
C GLY A 367 19.67 -17.04 9.51
N CYS A 368 20.06 -17.79 10.55
CA CYS A 368 19.16 -18.16 11.64
C CYS A 368 18.61 -16.95 12.40
N ILE A 369 19.49 -16.00 12.76
CA ILE A 369 19.10 -14.80 13.50
C ILE A 369 18.15 -13.93 12.66
N GLY A 370 18.41 -13.77 11.36
CA GLY A 370 17.54 -13.05 10.44
C GLY A 370 16.13 -13.67 10.37
N GLN A 371 16.05 -14.99 10.20
CA GLN A 371 14.77 -15.69 10.14
C GLN A 371 14.02 -15.64 11.47
N LYS A 372 14.72 -15.80 12.60
CA LYS A 372 14.11 -15.74 13.93
C LYS A 372 13.53 -14.36 14.23
N ARG A 373 14.21 -13.28 13.80
CA ARG A 373 13.70 -11.91 13.90
C ARG A 373 12.40 -11.72 13.10
N PHE A 374 12.34 -12.29 11.90
CA PHE A 374 11.12 -12.28 11.08
C PHE A 374 9.95 -13.03 11.77
N LEU A 375 10.22 -14.23 12.29
CA LEU A 375 9.19 -15.04 12.97
C LEU A 375 8.68 -14.42 14.27
N SER A 376 9.60 -13.97 15.14
CA SER A 376 9.23 -13.38 16.44
C SER A 376 8.50 -12.05 16.27
N GLY A 377 8.73 -11.38 15.14
CA GLY A 377 8.27 -10.02 14.94
C GLY A 377 8.92 -9.03 15.90
N GLN A 378 10.01 -9.37 16.61
CA GLN A 378 10.68 -8.45 17.54
C GLN A 378 11.70 -7.56 16.81
N GLU A 379 11.71 -6.26 17.13
CA GLU A 379 12.74 -5.34 16.64
C GLU A 379 14.02 -5.31 17.48
N ASP A 380 13.96 -5.66 18.77
CA ASP A 380 15.07 -5.53 19.72
C ASP A 380 15.78 -6.87 19.99
N LEU A 381 17.06 -6.95 19.61
CA LEU A 381 17.92 -8.12 19.83
C LEU A 381 18.29 -8.35 21.31
N LYS A 382 18.01 -7.39 22.20
CA LYS A 382 18.29 -7.51 23.64
C LYS A 382 17.18 -8.22 24.42
N LYS A 383 16.01 -8.42 23.82
CA LYS A 383 14.93 -9.20 24.45
C LYS A 383 15.09 -10.68 24.10
N PRO A 384 14.87 -11.61 25.05
CA PRO A 384 14.86 -13.02 24.72
C PRO A 384 13.75 -13.31 23.69
N LEU A 385 14.12 -14.02 22.61
CA LEU A 385 13.20 -14.47 21.58
C LEU A 385 12.13 -15.37 22.23
N LYS A 386 10.90 -14.87 22.35
CA LYS A 386 9.76 -15.71 22.75
C LYS A 386 9.34 -16.54 21.54
N TYR A 387 9.45 -17.87 21.66
CA TYR A 387 9.03 -18.80 20.61
C TYR A 387 7.55 -19.15 20.79
N PRO A 388 6.76 -19.16 19.70
CA PRO A 388 5.40 -19.73 19.71
C PRO A 388 5.40 -21.27 19.57
N TYR A 389 6.58 -21.90 19.42
CA TYR A 389 6.74 -23.35 19.30
C TYR A 389 7.75 -23.84 20.35
N THR A 390 7.26 -24.05 21.56
CA THR A 390 7.84 -24.98 22.55
C THR A 390 6.79 -26.02 22.86
#